data_AF-A0A9Q0CF17-F1
#
_entry.id   AF-A0A9Q0CF17-F1
#
_cell.length_a   1.000
_cell.length_b   1.000
_cell.length_c   1.000
_cell.angle_alpha   90.00
_cell.angle_beta   90.00
_cell.angle_gamma   90.00
#
_symmetry.space_group_name_H-M   'P 1'
#
loop_
_entity.id
_entity.type
_entity.pdbx_description
1 polymer ?
#
loop_
_entity_poly.entity_id
_entity_poly.type
_entity_poly.pdbx_seq_one_letter_code
_entity_poly.pdbx_strand_id
1 'polypeptide(L)'
;MEKGKKGKTEMAVLVGEDGVAVVLITIVNPPVNALSFDVLISLAKHYEEALTRDDVKAIVLTGSNGRFCGGFDISAFQSPTSAKEKLKITPNEFLTYYVEGGKKPTVAAIDGLALGGGLELAMACHARLSTSYAQLGLPELQLGIIPGMGGTQRLPRLVGLPKSLEMMILSKSIRGKEAHSLGLIDAIASPTDLMSAARLWALQIADHKRPWAKTIYRTDKLPSSKEAQEILNFARAQARKQAPNVMHPLVCIDVIEEGIISGPQAGLIKEVKCAKELQASQTSKSLIHVFFAQRATSKVPGITNIGLVPRKIKKVAIVGGGLMGSGIATALISNNILVILKEINEKSLQAGMDRVRENLENRVKKGHITQDGMEKALCLLIGVLGYEQFRDVNMVIEAIIEDASLKQQIFCDLEKYCNSDCILATNTSTIDLHLIGQKTASQDRIAGAHFFRQGLLFSFFDQLNWHQLQACFFCVTFFFYLFAVLLKKLLCCLSF
;
A
#
# COMPACT_ATOMS: atom_id res chain seq x y z
N MET A 1 -7.87 -6.76 25.28
CA MET A 1 -7.83 -7.44 23.96
C MET A 1 -9.02 -8.38 23.93
N GLU A 2 -10.12 -7.99 23.29
CA GLU A 2 -11.21 -8.92 23.01
C GLU A 2 -10.67 -10.09 22.18
N LYS A 3 -11.06 -11.32 22.50
CA LYS A 3 -10.81 -12.50 21.67
C LYS A 3 -11.23 -12.15 20.23
N GLY A 4 -10.26 -12.07 19.32
CA GLY A 4 -10.45 -11.51 17.99
C GLY A 4 -11.62 -12.15 17.27
N LYS A 5 -12.61 -11.34 16.88
CA LYS A 5 -13.68 -11.78 15.98
C LYS A 5 -13.02 -12.32 14.71
N LYS A 6 -13.21 -13.61 14.44
CA LYS A 6 -12.69 -14.26 13.23
C LYS A 6 -13.28 -13.58 12.00
N GLY A 7 -12.45 -13.41 10.97
CA GLY A 7 -12.91 -12.92 9.67
C GLY A 7 -13.99 -13.85 9.11
N LYS A 8 -15.04 -13.27 8.53
CA LYS A 8 -16.20 -14.01 8.01
C LYS A 8 -16.70 -13.37 6.72
N THR A 9 -17.66 -14.02 6.08
CA THR A 9 -18.53 -13.36 5.11
C THR A 9 -19.94 -13.22 5.67
N GLU A 10 -20.68 -12.24 5.15
CA GLU A 10 -22.09 -12.03 5.44
C GLU A 10 -22.86 -12.17 4.14
N MET A 11 -24.01 -12.83 4.21
CA MET A 11 -24.89 -13.03 3.07
C MET A 11 -26.18 -12.26 3.29
N ALA A 12 -26.55 -11.46 2.30
CA ALA A 12 -27.79 -10.68 2.29
C ALA A 12 -28.47 -10.81 0.92
N VAL A 13 -29.74 -10.42 0.85
CA VAL A 13 -30.46 -10.33 -0.42
C VAL A 13 -30.51 -8.87 -0.84
N LEU A 14 -30.07 -8.58 -2.07
CA LEU A 14 -30.25 -7.29 -2.71
C LEU A 14 -31.49 -7.34 -3.60
N VAL A 15 -32.54 -6.65 -3.18
CA VAL A 15 -33.75 -6.43 -3.97
C VAL A 15 -33.65 -5.02 -4.57
N GLY A 16 -33.79 -4.92 -5.89
CA GLY A 16 -33.86 -3.63 -6.58
C GLY A 16 -35.30 -3.19 -6.79
N GLU A 17 -35.48 -2.03 -7.41
CA GLU A 17 -36.80 -1.47 -7.72
C GLU A 17 -37.62 -2.36 -8.68
N ASP A 18 -36.94 -3.19 -9.47
CA ASP A 18 -37.53 -4.21 -10.36
C ASP A 18 -38.07 -5.45 -9.61
N GLY A 19 -37.92 -5.51 -8.28
CA GLY A 19 -38.38 -6.60 -7.42
C GLY A 19 -37.55 -7.90 -7.48
N VAL A 20 -36.45 -7.95 -8.23
CA VAL A 20 -35.66 -9.19 -8.41
C VAL A 20 -34.59 -9.34 -7.33
N ALA A 21 -34.50 -10.51 -6.71
CA ALA A 21 -33.48 -10.80 -5.70
C ALA A 21 -32.14 -11.24 -6.33
N VAL A 22 -31.05 -10.66 -5.85
CA VAL A 22 -29.66 -11.11 -6.10
C VAL A 22 -28.99 -11.33 -4.75
N VAL A 23 -28.19 -12.39 -4.60
CA VAL A 23 -27.47 -12.61 -3.34
C VAL A 23 -26.24 -11.71 -3.29
N LEU A 24 -26.09 -10.96 -2.21
CA LEU A 24 -24.89 -10.22 -1.86
C LEU A 24 -24.06 -11.01 -0.86
N ILE A 25 -22.82 -11.29 -1.22
CA ILE A 25 -21.80 -11.81 -0.31
C ILE A 25 -20.83 -10.68 0.00
N THR A 26 -20.74 -10.31 1.27
CA THR A 26 -19.83 -9.26 1.76
C THR A 26 -18.71 -9.86 2.58
N ILE A 27 -17.46 -9.56 2.22
CA ILE A 27 -16.28 -9.95 3.00
C ILE A 27 -16.11 -8.99 4.18
N VAL A 28 -16.07 -9.55 5.40
CA VAL A 28 -15.93 -8.80 6.65
C VAL A 28 -14.71 -9.33 7.42
N ASN A 29 -13.56 -8.70 7.16
CA ASN A 29 -12.33 -8.98 7.90
C ASN A 29 -11.45 -7.73 8.03
N PRO A 30 -11.81 -6.77 8.90
CA PRO A 30 -11.06 -5.53 9.09
C PRO A 30 -9.56 -5.79 9.39
N PRO A 31 -8.65 -4.90 8.96
CA PRO A 31 -8.91 -3.57 8.40
C PRO A 31 -9.09 -3.53 6.88
N VAL A 32 -8.68 -4.57 6.16
CA VAL A 32 -8.61 -4.57 4.68
C VAL A 32 -9.31 -5.75 4.02
N ASN A 33 -10.14 -6.49 4.76
CA ASN A 33 -10.88 -7.66 4.27
C ASN A 33 -9.96 -8.75 3.70
N ALA A 34 -8.85 -9.03 4.39
CA ALA A 34 -7.90 -10.05 3.95
C ALA A 34 -8.53 -11.45 3.91
N LEU A 35 -8.15 -12.27 2.93
CA LEU A 35 -8.58 -13.66 2.82
C LEU A 35 -7.81 -14.52 3.83
N SER A 36 -8.36 -14.63 5.04
CA SER A 36 -7.94 -15.66 6.00
C SER A 36 -8.62 -16.99 5.69
N PHE A 37 -8.13 -18.09 6.29
CA PHE A 37 -8.79 -19.38 6.15
C PHE A 37 -10.24 -19.37 6.64
N ASP A 38 -10.54 -18.65 7.72
CA ASP A 38 -11.92 -18.51 8.22
C ASP A 38 -12.82 -17.80 7.18
N VAL A 39 -12.31 -16.75 6.50
CA VAL A 39 -13.02 -16.06 5.42
C VAL A 39 -13.25 -16.99 4.23
N LEU A 40 -12.25 -17.77 3.83
CA LEU A 40 -12.37 -18.71 2.70
C LEU A 40 -13.38 -19.82 2.99
N ILE A 41 -13.38 -20.38 4.19
CA ILE A 41 -14.39 -21.36 4.62
C ILE A 41 -15.79 -20.73 4.59
N SER A 42 -15.93 -19.50 5.08
CA SER A 42 -17.20 -18.79 5.07
C SER A 42 -17.68 -18.45 3.65
N LEU A 43 -16.76 -18.06 2.75
CA LEU A 43 -17.03 -17.87 1.32
C LEU A 43 -17.53 -19.17 0.68
N ALA A 44 -16.83 -20.29 0.88
CA ALA A 44 -17.23 -21.57 0.31
C ALA A 44 -18.65 -21.96 0.73
N LYS A 45 -18.99 -21.82 2.01
CA LYS A 45 -20.33 -22.08 2.52
C LYS A 45 -21.40 -21.21 1.86
N HIS A 46 -21.18 -19.89 1.77
CA HIS A 46 -22.18 -18.99 1.17
C HIS A 46 -22.31 -19.17 -0.34
N TYR A 47 -21.23 -19.51 -1.05
CA TYR A 47 -21.34 -19.88 -2.47
C TYR A 47 -22.12 -21.19 -2.65
N GLU A 48 -21.87 -22.21 -1.84
CA GLU A 48 -22.64 -23.47 -1.89
C GLU A 48 -24.14 -23.22 -1.63
N GLU A 49 -24.48 -22.42 -0.62
CA GLU A 49 -25.86 -22.01 -0.34
C GLU A 49 -26.48 -21.21 -1.50
N ALA A 50 -25.79 -20.18 -1.99
CA ALA A 50 -26.31 -19.34 -3.07
C ALA A 50 -26.49 -20.11 -4.39
N LEU A 51 -25.60 -21.07 -4.69
CA LEU A 51 -25.68 -21.89 -5.90
C LEU A 51 -26.81 -22.93 -5.86
N THR A 52 -27.21 -23.39 -4.67
CA THR A 52 -28.25 -24.42 -4.49
C THR A 52 -29.67 -23.86 -4.35
N ARG A 53 -29.81 -22.61 -3.91
CA ARG A 53 -31.09 -21.93 -3.70
C ARG A 53 -31.80 -21.53 -5.00
N ASP A 54 -32.98 -22.06 -5.30
CA ASP A 54 -33.69 -21.75 -6.56
C ASP A 54 -34.13 -20.28 -6.70
N ASP A 55 -34.34 -19.57 -5.59
CA ASP A 55 -34.74 -18.16 -5.56
C ASP A 55 -33.61 -17.18 -5.93
N VAL A 56 -32.38 -17.66 -6.01
CA VAL A 56 -31.19 -16.86 -6.30
C VAL A 56 -30.84 -16.96 -7.79
N LYS A 57 -30.89 -15.84 -8.51
CA LYS A 57 -30.51 -15.80 -9.95
C LYS A 57 -29.03 -15.52 -10.20
N ALA A 58 -28.42 -14.70 -9.34
CA ALA A 58 -27.04 -14.26 -9.50
C ALA A 58 -26.42 -13.89 -8.14
N ILE A 59 -25.11 -13.67 -8.14
CA ILE A 59 -24.32 -13.31 -6.95
C ILE A 59 -23.59 -11.98 -7.22
N VAL A 60 -23.62 -11.07 -6.25
CA VAL A 60 -22.71 -9.92 -6.18
C VAL A 60 -21.76 -10.14 -5.01
N LEU A 61 -20.47 -10.01 -5.27
CA LEU A 61 -19.42 -10.12 -4.26
C LEU A 61 -18.85 -8.72 -3.97
N THR A 62 -18.73 -8.35 -2.71
CA THR A 62 -18.08 -7.09 -2.29
C THR A 62 -17.32 -7.24 -0.97
N GLY A 63 -16.66 -6.18 -0.52
CA GLY A 63 -16.03 -6.10 0.79
C GLY A 63 -16.60 -4.96 1.64
N SER A 64 -16.56 -5.13 2.95
CA SER A 64 -17.05 -4.15 3.92
C SER A 64 -16.14 -2.91 4.02
N ASN A 65 -16.66 -1.79 4.53
CA ASN A 65 -15.89 -0.58 4.86
C ASN A 65 -15.13 0.05 3.67
N GLY A 66 -15.74 0.06 2.48
CA GLY A 66 -15.19 0.73 1.29
C GLY A 66 -13.89 0.11 0.78
N ARG A 67 -13.66 -1.18 1.05
CA ARG A 67 -12.49 -1.94 0.60
C ARG A 67 -12.93 -3.31 0.16
N PHE A 68 -12.61 -3.72 -1.06
CA PHE A 68 -12.96 -5.05 -1.54
C PHE A 68 -12.16 -6.15 -0.80
N CYS A 69 -10.85 -6.24 -1.06
CA CYS A 69 -10.00 -7.24 -0.41
C CYS A 69 -8.50 -6.93 -0.59
N GLY A 70 -7.77 -6.82 0.52
CA GLY A 70 -6.34 -6.49 0.57
C GLY A 70 -5.37 -7.62 0.25
N GLY A 71 -5.88 -8.80 -0.10
CA GLY A 71 -5.08 -9.97 -0.43
C GLY A 71 -5.22 -11.07 0.62
N PHE A 72 -4.30 -12.03 0.57
CA PHE A 72 -4.29 -13.15 1.51
C PHE A 72 -3.78 -12.71 2.89
N ASP A 73 -4.28 -13.33 3.95
CA ASP A 73 -3.75 -13.09 5.30
C ASP A 73 -2.37 -13.76 5.45
N ILE A 74 -1.31 -12.97 5.36
CA ILE A 74 0.09 -13.45 5.43
C ILE A 74 0.41 -14.08 6.80
N SER A 75 -0.30 -13.71 7.87
CA SER A 75 -0.12 -14.35 9.19
C SER A 75 -0.51 -15.84 9.16
N ALA A 76 -1.40 -16.23 8.23
CA ALA A 76 -1.78 -17.62 8.02
C ALA A 76 -0.65 -18.47 7.43
N PHE A 77 0.38 -17.86 6.82
CA PHE A 77 1.57 -18.58 6.36
C PHE A 77 2.45 -19.08 7.50
N GLN A 78 2.36 -18.44 8.67
CA GLN A 78 3.07 -18.82 9.90
C GLN A 78 2.22 -19.73 10.81
N SER A 79 0.94 -19.95 10.48
CA SER A 79 0.00 -20.70 11.32
C SER A 79 0.19 -22.22 11.21
N PRO A 80 -0.05 -22.98 12.30
CA PRO A 80 0.05 -24.44 12.28
C PRO A 80 -0.92 -25.08 11.26
N THR A 81 -0.51 -26.24 10.73
CA THR A 81 -1.15 -26.97 9.63
C THR A 81 -2.64 -27.27 9.82
N SER A 82 -3.12 -27.32 11.06
CA SER A 82 -4.50 -27.68 11.43
C SER A 82 -5.60 -26.74 10.90
N ALA A 83 -5.27 -25.48 10.56
CA ALA A 83 -6.21 -24.59 9.88
C ALA A 83 -6.34 -24.89 8.38
N LYS A 84 -5.25 -25.36 7.75
CA LYS A 84 -5.21 -25.76 6.33
C LYS A 84 -6.02 -27.03 6.09
N GLU A 85 -6.01 -27.95 7.04
CA GLU A 85 -6.73 -29.24 6.98
C GLU A 85 -8.26 -29.11 6.99
N LYS A 86 -8.79 -27.96 7.45
CA LYS A 86 -10.25 -27.71 7.47
C LYS A 86 -10.81 -27.35 6.10
N LEU A 87 -9.97 -26.88 5.19
CA LEU A 87 -10.38 -26.61 3.81
C LEU A 87 -10.30 -27.90 3.00
N LYS A 88 -11.45 -28.45 2.65
CA LYS A 88 -11.57 -29.66 1.82
C LYS A 88 -11.07 -29.45 0.38
N ILE A 89 -11.01 -28.19 -0.07
CA ILE A 89 -10.57 -27.78 -1.41
C ILE A 89 -9.56 -26.64 -1.28
N THR A 90 -8.63 -26.57 -2.22
CA THR A 90 -7.66 -25.46 -2.27
C THR A 90 -8.36 -24.14 -2.64
N PRO A 91 -7.81 -22.97 -2.26
CA PRO A 91 -8.37 -21.68 -2.64
C PRO A 91 -8.52 -21.52 -4.16
N ASN A 92 -7.58 -22.05 -4.94
CA ASN A 92 -7.66 -22.01 -6.41
C ASN A 92 -8.79 -22.88 -6.97
N GLU A 93 -9.00 -24.08 -6.43
CA GLU A 93 -10.13 -24.95 -6.80
C GLU A 93 -11.47 -24.30 -6.43
N PHE A 94 -11.54 -23.64 -5.27
CA PHE A 94 -12.73 -22.88 -4.88
C PHE A 94 -13.09 -21.81 -5.93
N LEU A 95 -12.13 -20.96 -6.32
CA LEU A 95 -12.36 -19.95 -7.35
C LEU A 95 -12.76 -20.56 -8.70
N THR A 96 -12.09 -21.64 -9.10
CA THR A 96 -12.28 -22.22 -10.43
C THR A 96 -13.61 -22.99 -10.54
N TYR A 97 -14.02 -23.72 -9.51
CA TYR A 97 -15.22 -24.58 -9.58
C TYR A 97 -16.48 -23.90 -9.04
N TYR A 98 -16.39 -23.11 -7.96
CA TYR A 98 -17.56 -22.53 -7.32
C TYR A 98 -17.83 -21.10 -7.80
N VAL A 99 -16.79 -20.29 -8.02
CA VAL A 99 -16.97 -18.89 -8.44
C VAL A 99 -17.10 -18.79 -9.95
N GLU A 100 -16.08 -19.22 -10.69
CA GLU A 100 -16.03 -19.14 -12.16
C GLU A 100 -16.76 -20.30 -12.85
N GLY A 101 -16.73 -21.48 -12.24
CA GLY A 101 -17.42 -22.69 -12.72
C GLY A 101 -18.87 -22.81 -12.25
N GLY A 102 -19.32 -21.90 -11.39
CA GLY A 102 -20.64 -21.95 -10.76
C GLY A 102 -21.79 -21.85 -11.76
N LYS A 103 -22.94 -22.44 -11.39
CA LYS A 103 -24.18 -22.43 -12.19
C LYS A 103 -24.95 -21.10 -12.16
N LYS A 104 -24.38 -20.05 -11.56
CA LYS A 104 -24.99 -18.71 -11.47
C LYS A 104 -23.91 -17.65 -11.68
N PRO A 105 -24.21 -16.55 -12.41
CA PRO A 105 -23.22 -15.53 -12.64
C PRO A 105 -22.89 -14.79 -11.35
N THR A 106 -21.64 -14.35 -11.28
CA THR A 106 -21.06 -13.67 -10.12
C THR A 106 -20.39 -12.39 -10.61
N VAL A 107 -20.70 -11.26 -9.99
CA VAL A 107 -20.12 -9.95 -10.31
C VAL A 107 -19.39 -9.39 -9.09
N ALA A 108 -18.14 -8.95 -9.28
CA ALA A 108 -17.36 -8.28 -8.24
C ALA A 108 -17.67 -6.78 -8.25
N ALA A 109 -18.09 -6.25 -7.10
CA ALA A 109 -18.26 -4.82 -6.84
C ALA A 109 -17.08 -4.30 -6.01
N ILE A 110 -16.11 -3.67 -6.67
CA ILE A 110 -14.80 -3.31 -6.12
C ILE A 110 -14.76 -1.84 -5.70
N ASP A 111 -14.62 -1.61 -4.40
CA ASP A 111 -14.28 -0.28 -3.87
C ASP A 111 -12.93 -0.30 -3.14
N GLY A 112 -12.22 0.83 -3.17
CA GLY A 112 -10.97 1.08 -2.47
C GLY A 112 -9.76 0.31 -3.02
N LEU A 113 -9.75 -1.01 -2.84
CA LEU A 113 -8.63 -1.86 -3.23
C LEU A 113 -9.03 -3.30 -3.46
N ALA A 114 -8.43 -3.94 -4.46
CA ALA A 114 -8.40 -5.39 -4.65
C ALA A 114 -6.97 -5.79 -4.99
N LEU A 115 -6.27 -6.36 -4.02
CA LEU A 115 -4.84 -6.69 -4.10
C LEU A 115 -4.63 -8.20 -3.92
N GLY A 116 -3.61 -8.74 -4.59
CA GLY A 116 -3.21 -10.13 -4.51
C GLY A 116 -4.38 -11.10 -4.68
N GLY A 117 -4.54 -12.04 -3.74
CA GLY A 117 -5.70 -12.96 -3.68
C GLY A 117 -7.08 -12.28 -3.77
N GLY A 118 -7.21 -11.02 -3.36
CA GLY A 118 -8.43 -10.23 -3.57
C GLY A 118 -8.70 -9.91 -5.04
N LEU A 119 -7.66 -9.54 -5.79
CA LEU A 119 -7.77 -9.37 -7.24
C LEU A 119 -7.99 -10.72 -7.94
N GLU A 120 -7.33 -11.79 -7.49
CA GLU A 120 -7.55 -13.14 -8.04
C GLU A 120 -9.01 -13.59 -7.90
N LEU A 121 -9.61 -13.34 -6.74
CA LEU A 121 -11.04 -13.58 -6.49
C LEU A 121 -11.94 -12.74 -7.40
N ALA A 122 -11.62 -11.46 -7.60
CA ALA A 122 -12.36 -10.60 -8.52
C ALA A 122 -12.22 -11.05 -10.00
N MET A 123 -11.06 -11.55 -10.40
CA MET A 123 -10.82 -12.07 -11.76
C MET A 123 -11.55 -13.39 -12.03
N ALA A 124 -11.80 -14.20 -10.99
CA ALA A 124 -12.63 -15.40 -11.09
C ALA A 124 -14.13 -15.08 -11.24
N CYS A 125 -14.57 -13.87 -10.87
CA CYS A 125 -15.93 -13.41 -11.14
C CYS A 125 -16.14 -13.21 -12.66
N HIS A 126 -17.39 -13.26 -13.11
CA HIS A 126 -17.76 -13.17 -14.52
C HIS A 126 -17.72 -11.72 -15.04
N ALA A 127 -17.92 -10.74 -14.15
CA ALA A 127 -17.68 -9.33 -14.42
C ALA A 127 -17.15 -8.60 -13.18
N ARG A 128 -16.52 -7.45 -13.40
CA ARG A 128 -15.93 -6.58 -12.38
C ARG A 128 -16.38 -5.15 -12.60
N LEU A 129 -17.09 -4.59 -11.63
CA LEU A 129 -17.36 -3.16 -11.56
C LEU A 129 -16.48 -2.55 -10.47
N SER A 130 -15.97 -1.34 -10.70
CA SER A 130 -15.05 -0.71 -9.76
C SER A 130 -15.29 0.78 -9.62
N THR A 131 -14.92 1.35 -8.48
CA THR A 131 -14.69 2.80 -8.38
C THR A 131 -13.45 3.20 -9.19
N SER A 132 -13.43 4.43 -9.71
CA SER A 132 -12.37 4.93 -10.60
C SER A 132 -10.99 5.01 -9.94
N TYR A 133 -10.97 5.17 -8.60
CA TYR A 133 -9.77 5.32 -7.79
C TYR A 133 -9.29 4.01 -7.16
N ALA A 134 -10.04 2.90 -7.29
CA ALA A 134 -9.67 1.64 -6.65
C ALA A 134 -8.29 1.17 -7.10
N GLN A 135 -7.50 0.61 -6.17
CA GLN A 135 -6.17 0.09 -6.44
C GLN A 135 -6.21 -1.41 -6.73
N LEU A 136 -5.71 -1.82 -7.90
CA LEU A 136 -5.79 -3.18 -8.42
C LEU A 136 -4.38 -3.71 -8.73
N GLY A 137 -3.94 -4.80 -8.11
CA GLY A 137 -2.62 -5.38 -8.44
C GLY A 137 -2.31 -6.70 -7.75
N LEU A 138 -1.21 -7.33 -8.16
CA LEU A 138 -0.68 -8.60 -7.63
C LEU A 138 0.72 -8.36 -7.02
N PRO A 139 0.82 -7.99 -5.73
CA PRO A 139 2.08 -7.63 -5.08
C PRO A 139 2.87 -8.83 -4.50
N GLU A 140 2.47 -10.07 -4.81
CA GLU A 140 3.01 -11.32 -4.24
C GLU A 140 4.53 -11.44 -4.32
N LEU A 141 5.14 -10.95 -5.40
CA LEU A 141 6.58 -11.08 -5.62
C LEU A 141 7.40 -10.28 -4.62
N GLN A 142 6.85 -9.22 -4.00
CA GLN A 142 7.50 -8.52 -2.87
C GLN A 142 7.71 -9.42 -1.65
N LEU A 143 6.94 -10.50 -1.52
CA LEU A 143 7.00 -11.47 -0.42
C LEU A 143 7.77 -12.75 -0.82
N GLY A 144 8.39 -12.76 -2.00
CA GLY A 144 9.11 -13.92 -2.52
C GLY A 144 8.21 -15.08 -2.92
N ILE A 145 6.92 -14.83 -3.12
CA ILE A 145 5.93 -15.80 -3.60
C ILE A 145 5.36 -15.34 -4.95
N ILE A 146 4.48 -16.15 -5.53
CA ILE A 146 3.74 -15.83 -6.76
C ILE A 146 2.23 -15.84 -6.47
N PRO A 147 1.40 -15.24 -7.33
CA PRO A 147 -0.05 -15.45 -7.28
C PRO A 147 -0.36 -16.94 -7.25
N GLY A 148 -1.32 -17.35 -6.41
CA GLY A 148 -1.58 -18.76 -6.08
C GLY A 148 -3.04 -19.17 -6.13
N MET A 149 -3.91 -18.28 -6.62
CA MET A 149 -5.36 -18.48 -6.78
C MET A 149 -5.82 -18.21 -8.22
N GLY A 150 -4.92 -18.43 -9.19
CA GLY A 150 -5.13 -18.32 -10.63
C GLY A 150 -4.77 -16.96 -11.22
N GLY A 151 -4.11 -16.08 -10.47
CA GLY A 151 -3.68 -14.76 -10.93
C GLY A 151 -2.70 -14.81 -12.10
N THR A 152 -1.77 -15.77 -12.10
CA THR A 152 -0.84 -15.96 -13.23
C THR A 152 -1.55 -16.38 -14.51
N GLN A 153 -2.78 -16.88 -14.40
CA GLN A 153 -3.55 -17.40 -15.54
C GLN A 153 -4.61 -16.42 -16.02
N ARG A 154 -5.35 -15.80 -15.09
CA ARG A 154 -6.46 -14.89 -15.42
C ARG A 154 -5.99 -13.50 -15.81
N LEU A 155 -4.93 -12.97 -15.19
CA LEU A 155 -4.47 -11.61 -15.48
C LEU A 155 -3.98 -11.44 -16.93
N PRO A 156 -3.09 -12.32 -17.48
CA PRO A 156 -2.66 -12.20 -18.87
C PRO A 156 -3.82 -12.25 -19.87
N ARG A 157 -4.88 -12.97 -19.55
CA ARG A 157 -6.09 -13.11 -20.39
C ARG A 157 -7.01 -11.89 -20.32
N LEU A 158 -6.90 -11.06 -19.28
CA LEU A 158 -7.71 -9.85 -19.11
C LEU A 158 -7.01 -8.58 -19.59
N VAL A 159 -5.72 -8.42 -19.32
CA VAL A 159 -4.97 -7.18 -19.64
C VAL A 159 -3.91 -7.36 -20.72
N GLY A 160 -3.75 -8.58 -21.24
CA GLY A 160 -2.67 -8.94 -22.16
C GLY A 160 -1.37 -9.30 -21.44
N LEU A 161 -0.54 -10.09 -22.13
CA LEU A 161 0.68 -10.63 -21.56
C LEU A 161 1.68 -9.55 -21.09
N PRO A 162 2.04 -8.52 -21.88
CA PRO A 162 3.02 -7.51 -21.46
C PRO A 162 2.61 -6.78 -20.17
N LYS A 163 1.35 -6.31 -20.10
CA LYS A 163 0.87 -5.57 -18.94
C LYS A 163 0.73 -6.45 -17.71
N SER A 164 0.35 -7.72 -17.88
CA SER A 164 0.30 -8.67 -16.76
C SER A 164 1.67 -8.92 -16.15
N LEU A 165 2.72 -9.06 -16.98
CA LEU A 165 4.11 -9.20 -16.53
C LEU A 165 4.59 -7.94 -15.80
N GLU A 166 4.30 -6.75 -16.33
CA GLU A 166 4.61 -5.49 -15.66
C GLU A 166 3.98 -5.43 -14.26
N MET A 167 2.68 -5.73 -14.14
CA MET A 167 1.96 -5.70 -12.86
C MET A 167 2.52 -6.69 -11.85
N MET A 168 2.80 -7.94 -12.25
CA MET A 168 3.29 -8.98 -11.35
C MET A 168 4.77 -8.81 -11.00
N ILE A 169 5.66 -8.68 -11.99
CA ILE A 169 7.11 -8.60 -11.79
C ILE A 169 7.48 -7.34 -11.00
N LEU A 170 6.87 -6.20 -11.32
CA LEU A 170 7.13 -4.96 -10.60
C LEU A 170 6.26 -4.82 -9.34
N SER A 171 5.33 -5.76 -9.10
CA SER A 171 4.36 -5.70 -8.00
C SER A 171 3.62 -4.36 -7.94
N LYS A 172 3.33 -3.79 -9.11
CA LYS A 172 2.68 -2.49 -9.26
C LYS A 172 1.18 -2.65 -9.37
N SER A 173 0.47 -1.75 -8.70
CA SER A 173 -0.96 -1.63 -8.86
C SER A 173 -1.31 -0.56 -9.89
N ILE A 174 -2.43 -0.78 -10.58
CA ILE A 174 -3.08 0.19 -11.45
C ILE A 174 -4.35 0.73 -10.80
N ARG A 175 -4.82 1.89 -11.26
CA ARG A 175 -6.08 2.49 -10.78
C ARG A 175 -7.27 1.98 -11.59
N GLY A 176 -8.47 1.99 -10.99
CA GLY A 176 -9.72 1.56 -11.62
C GLY A 176 -9.92 2.12 -13.04
N LYS A 177 -9.63 3.42 -13.26
CA LYS A 177 -9.73 4.04 -14.60
C LYS A 177 -8.81 3.39 -15.65
N GLU A 178 -7.54 3.15 -15.32
CA GLU A 178 -6.59 2.46 -16.21
C GLU A 178 -7.02 1.00 -16.41
N ALA A 179 -7.40 0.32 -15.32
CA ALA A 179 -7.87 -1.04 -15.35
C ALA A 179 -9.11 -1.24 -16.25
N HIS A 180 -9.99 -0.23 -16.33
CA HIS A 180 -11.12 -0.25 -17.26
C HIS A 180 -10.66 -0.17 -18.72
N SER A 181 -9.75 0.75 -19.05
CA SER A 181 -9.19 0.85 -20.42
C SER A 181 -8.46 -0.43 -20.86
N LEU A 182 -7.84 -1.14 -19.91
CA LEU A 182 -7.16 -2.42 -20.17
C LEU A 182 -8.10 -3.61 -20.21
N GLY A 183 -9.38 -3.46 -19.83
CA GLY A 183 -10.38 -4.52 -19.74
C GLY A 183 -10.24 -5.48 -18.56
N LEU A 184 -9.49 -5.10 -17.52
CA LEU A 184 -9.55 -5.76 -16.20
C LEU A 184 -10.86 -5.43 -15.49
N ILE A 185 -11.35 -4.19 -15.64
CA ILE A 185 -12.63 -3.72 -15.10
C ILE A 185 -13.61 -3.52 -16.25
N ASP A 186 -14.80 -4.08 -16.12
CA ASP A 186 -15.83 -4.06 -17.17
C ASP A 186 -16.61 -2.74 -17.17
N ALA A 187 -16.81 -2.10 -16.00
CA ALA A 187 -17.39 -0.76 -15.90
C ALA A 187 -16.97 -0.01 -14.62
N ILE A 188 -17.02 1.32 -14.70
CA ILE A 188 -16.75 2.22 -13.59
C ILE A 188 -18.06 2.79 -13.05
N ALA A 189 -18.20 2.82 -11.72
CA ALA A 189 -19.32 3.43 -11.03
C ALA A 189 -18.84 4.33 -9.88
N SER A 190 -19.69 5.25 -9.45
CA SER A 190 -19.46 6.01 -8.22
C SER A 190 -19.57 5.07 -7.00
N PRO A 191 -18.99 5.42 -5.84
CA PRO A 191 -19.13 4.60 -4.63
C PRO A 191 -20.59 4.38 -4.21
N THR A 192 -21.46 5.36 -4.45
CA THR A 192 -22.89 5.28 -4.12
C THR A 192 -23.66 4.35 -5.06
N ASP A 193 -23.29 4.30 -6.33
CA ASP A 193 -24.04 3.57 -7.35
C ASP A 193 -23.48 2.16 -7.61
N LEU A 194 -22.27 1.87 -7.11
CA LEU A 194 -21.52 0.64 -7.39
C LEU A 194 -22.34 -0.63 -7.15
N MET A 195 -23.06 -0.69 -6.03
CA MET A 195 -23.86 -1.86 -5.65
C MET A 195 -25.05 -2.07 -6.58
N SER A 196 -25.80 -1.01 -6.88
CA SER A 196 -26.94 -1.04 -7.79
C SER A 196 -26.49 -1.41 -9.22
N ALA A 197 -25.39 -0.84 -9.68
CA ALA A 197 -24.81 -1.14 -10.98
C ALA A 197 -24.34 -2.61 -11.08
N ALA A 198 -23.66 -3.13 -10.05
CA ALA A 198 -23.17 -4.50 -10.04
C ALA A 198 -24.33 -5.51 -10.03
N ARG A 199 -25.38 -5.22 -9.27
CA ARG A 199 -26.61 -6.02 -9.25
C ARG A 199 -27.27 -6.09 -10.62
N LEU A 200 -27.49 -4.93 -11.26
CA LEU A 200 -28.09 -4.88 -12.60
C LEU A 200 -27.23 -5.64 -13.63
N TRP A 201 -25.91 -5.50 -13.54
CA TRP A 201 -24.99 -6.25 -14.41
C TRP A 201 -25.10 -7.76 -14.20
N ALA A 202 -25.20 -8.21 -12.96
CA ALA A 202 -25.34 -9.63 -12.61
C ALA A 202 -26.64 -10.22 -13.18
N LEU A 203 -27.75 -9.49 -13.09
CA LEU A 203 -29.03 -9.88 -13.69
C LEU A 203 -28.98 -9.90 -15.21
N GLN A 204 -28.31 -8.93 -15.83
CA GLN A 204 -28.14 -8.92 -17.29
C GLN A 204 -27.33 -10.13 -17.80
N ILE A 205 -26.36 -10.63 -17.02
CA ILE A 205 -25.67 -11.89 -17.36
C ILE A 205 -26.63 -13.08 -17.18
N ALA A 206 -27.39 -13.12 -16.09
CA ALA A 206 -28.34 -14.21 -15.80
C ALA A 206 -29.45 -14.30 -16.87
N ASP A 207 -29.91 -13.17 -17.40
CA ASP A 207 -30.89 -13.06 -18.48
C ASP A 207 -30.26 -13.20 -19.89
N HIS A 208 -28.98 -13.56 -20.00
CA HIS A 208 -28.25 -13.70 -21.27
C HIS A 208 -28.19 -12.41 -22.12
N LYS A 209 -28.43 -11.24 -21.54
CA LYS A 209 -28.27 -9.93 -22.18
C LYS A 209 -26.80 -9.48 -22.25
N ARG A 210 -25.93 -10.13 -21.47
CA ARG A 210 -24.48 -9.95 -21.49
C ARG A 210 -23.77 -11.31 -21.54
N PRO A 211 -22.53 -11.36 -22.06
CA PRO A 211 -21.76 -12.60 -22.10
C PRO A 211 -21.50 -13.15 -20.69
N TRP A 212 -21.77 -14.44 -20.51
CA TRP A 212 -21.36 -15.18 -19.33
C TRP A 212 -19.99 -15.83 -19.57
N ALA A 213 -18.96 -14.99 -19.66
CA ALA A 213 -17.61 -15.42 -19.99
C ALA A 213 -16.85 -15.93 -18.75
N LYS A 214 -16.13 -17.03 -18.91
CA LYS A 214 -15.14 -17.52 -17.95
C LYS A 214 -13.78 -16.96 -18.31
N THR A 215 -13.22 -16.11 -17.45
CA THR A 215 -11.94 -15.43 -17.66
C THR A 215 -10.81 -16.39 -18.02
N ILE A 216 -10.74 -17.53 -17.33
CA ILE A 216 -9.65 -18.51 -17.48
C ILE A 216 -9.55 -19.11 -18.89
N TYR A 217 -10.65 -19.08 -19.66
CA TYR A 217 -10.68 -19.60 -21.04
C TYR A 217 -10.61 -18.50 -22.10
N ARG A 218 -10.48 -17.23 -21.71
CA ARG A 218 -10.31 -16.12 -22.66
C ARG A 218 -8.95 -16.20 -23.35
N THR A 219 -8.94 -15.95 -24.66
CA THR A 219 -7.73 -15.94 -25.49
C THR A 219 -7.60 -14.66 -26.32
N ASP A 220 -8.61 -13.77 -26.28
CA ASP A 220 -8.70 -12.56 -27.12
C ASP A 220 -7.55 -11.56 -26.94
N LYS A 221 -6.87 -11.61 -25.78
CA LYS A 221 -5.74 -10.73 -25.45
C LYS A 221 -4.41 -11.47 -25.33
N LEU A 222 -4.40 -12.78 -25.60
CA LEU A 222 -3.15 -13.51 -25.62
C LEU A 222 -2.47 -13.33 -26.99
N PRO A 223 -1.15 -13.07 -27.01
CA PRO A 223 -0.41 -13.01 -28.25
C PRO A 223 -0.30 -14.39 -28.90
N SER A 224 0.18 -14.42 -30.15
CA SER A 224 0.53 -15.68 -30.81
C SER A 224 1.62 -16.43 -30.02
N SER A 225 1.71 -17.76 -30.17
CA SER A 225 2.71 -18.57 -29.43
C SER A 225 4.15 -18.06 -29.61
N LYS A 226 4.53 -17.66 -30.83
CA LYS A 226 5.86 -17.11 -31.12
C LYS A 226 6.11 -15.78 -30.41
N GLU A 227 5.15 -14.85 -30.49
CA GLU A 227 5.25 -13.55 -29.85
C GLU A 227 5.23 -13.68 -28.31
N ALA A 228 4.42 -14.59 -27.77
CA ALA A 228 4.42 -14.92 -26.35
C ALA A 228 5.83 -15.35 -25.90
N GLN A 229 6.47 -16.25 -26.64
CA GLN A 229 7.82 -16.72 -26.33
C GLN A 229 8.85 -15.58 -26.32
N GLU A 230 8.78 -14.67 -27.29
CA GLU A 230 9.66 -13.50 -27.37
C GLU A 230 9.47 -12.57 -26.17
N ILE A 231 8.23 -12.25 -25.80
CA ILE A 231 7.89 -11.43 -24.63
C ILE A 231 8.39 -12.08 -23.33
N LEU A 232 8.14 -13.38 -23.16
CA LEU A 232 8.55 -14.12 -21.95
C LEU A 232 10.07 -14.20 -21.83
N ASN A 233 10.78 -14.43 -22.94
CA ASN A 233 12.25 -14.45 -22.96
C ASN A 233 12.85 -13.08 -22.62
N PHE A 234 12.26 -12.00 -23.14
CA PHE A 234 12.66 -10.64 -22.76
C PHE A 234 12.43 -10.38 -21.26
N ALA A 235 11.26 -10.76 -20.73
CA ALA A 235 10.96 -10.61 -19.31
C ALA A 235 11.93 -11.40 -18.42
N ARG A 236 12.31 -12.63 -18.81
CA ARG A 236 13.33 -13.44 -18.10
C ARG A 236 14.68 -12.74 -18.07
N ALA A 237 15.13 -12.20 -19.21
CA ALA A 237 16.40 -11.48 -19.30
C ALA A 237 16.41 -10.25 -18.38
N GLN A 238 15.31 -9.48 -18.38
CA GLN A 238 15.17 -8.31 -17.51
C GLN A 238 15.15 -8.70 -16.02
N ALA A 239 14.40 -9.75 -15.65
CA ALA A 239 14.33 -10.24 -14.27
C ALA A 239 15.71 -10.69 -13.76
N ARG A 240 16.46 -11.46 -14.56
CA ARG A 240 17.84 -11.88 -14.23
C ARG A 240 18.78 -10.69 -14.04
N LYS A 241 18.63 -9.64 -14.86
CA LYS A 241 19.46 -8.43 -14.76
C LYS A 241 19.17 -7.63 -13.49
N GLN A 242 17.90 -7.51 -13.10
CA GLN A 242 17.50 -6.71 -11.94
C GLN A 242 17.80 -7.40 -10.61
N ALA A 243 17.55 -8.70 -10.53
CA ALA A 243 17.68 -9.44 -9.27
C ALA A 243 18.22 -10.86 -9.54
N PRO A 244 19.54 -11.01 -9.76
CA PRO A 244 20.14 -12.31 -10.10
C PRO A 244 20.03 -13.35 -8.97
N ASN A 245 19.86 -12.90 -7.73
CA ASN A 245 19.84 -13.75 -6.54
C ASN A 245 18.44 -14.25 -6.14
N VAL A 246 17.39 -13.92 -6.90
CA VAL A 246 16.01 -14.31 -6.60
C VAL A 246 15.38 -15.10 -7.75
N MET A 247 14.73 -16.20 -7.40
CA MET A 247 14.17 -17.14 -8.40
C MET A 247 12.67 -16.95 -8.63
N HIS A 248 11.93 -16.44 -7.65
CA HIS A 248 10.46 -16.33 -7.72
C HIS A 248 9.93 -15.54 -8.94
N PRO A 249 10.60 -14.48 -9.47
CA PRO A 249 10.12 -13.83 -10.69
C PRO A 249 10.24 -14.72 -11.93
N LEU A 250 11.32 -15.52 -12.03
CA LEU A 250 11.51 -16.47 -13.13
C LEU A 250 10.47 -17.59 -13.07
N VAL A 251 10.24 -18.13 -11.87
CA VAL A 251 9.19 -19.14 -11.64
C VAL A 251 7.81 -18.59 -12.01
N CYS A 252 7.52 -17.33 -11.69
CA CYS A 252 6.26 -16.68 -12.10
C CYS A 252 6.11 -16.69 -13.62
N ILE A 253 7.17 -16.36 -14.37
CA ILE A 253 7.16 -16.35 -15.83
C ILE A 253 6.95 -17.77 -16.38
N ASP A 254 7.61 -18.77 -15.79
CA ASP A 254 7.49 -20.18 -16.21
C ASP A 254 6.08 -20.76 -15.97
N VAL A 255 5.39 -20.29 -14.93
CA VAL A 255 3.99 -20.65 -14.64
C VAL A 255 3.03 -20.01 -15.65
N ILE A 256 3.27 -18.75 -16.03
CA ILE A 256 2.48 -18.06 -17.07
C ILE A 256 2.66 -18.76 -18.41
N GLU A 257 3.90 -19.07 -18.78
CA GLU A 257 4.23 -19.77 -20.04
C GLU A 257 3.50 -21.12 -20.14
N GLU A 258 3.50 -21.92 -19.07
CA GLU A 258 2.77 -23.20 -19.03
C GLU A 258 1.28 -23.02 -19.33
N GLY A 259 0.67 -21.98 -18.75
CA GLY A 259 -0.74 -21.65 -18.97
C GLY A 259 -1.08 -21.27 -20.40
N ILE A 260 -0.12 -20.68 -21.11
CA ILE A 260 -0.26 -20.25 -22.51
C ILE A 260 -0.04 -21.45 -23.44
N ILE A 261 0.99 -22.26 -23.20
CA ILE A 261 1.39 -23.37 -24.09
C ILE A 261 0.53 -24.62 -23.85
N SER A 262 0.47 -25.08 -22.60
CA SER A 262 -0.18 -26.34 -22.21
C SER A 262 -1.66 -26.14 -21.80
N GLY A 263 -2.12 -24.89 -21.82
CA GLY A 263 -3.49 -24.50 -21.51
C GLY A 263 -3.73 -24.17 -20.03
N PRO A 264 -4.90 -23.57 -19.73
CA PRO A 264 -5.16 -22.95 -18.43
C PRO A 264 -5.11 -23.93 -17.25
N GLN A 265 -5.61 -25.16 -17.41
CA GLN A 265 -5.62 -26.15 -16.34
C GLN A 265 -4.21 -26.59 -15.94
N ALA A 266 -3.33 -26.81 -16.93
CA ALA A 266 -1.92 -27.11 -16.68
C ALA A 266 -1.23 -25.94 -15.96
N GLY A 267 -1.50 -24.70 -16.40
CA GLY A 267 -1.02 -23.49 -15.73
C GLY A 267 -1.45 -23.37 -14.27
N LEU A 268 -2.73 -23.61 -13.97
CA LEU A 268 -3.25 -23.60 -12.59
C LEU A 268 -2.60 -24.66 -11.69
N ILE A 269 -2.40 -25.88 -12.21
CA ILE A 269 -1.73 -26.95 -11.46
C ILE A 269 -0.28 -26.56 -11.16
N LYS A 270 0.44 -26.03 -12.16
CA LYS A 270 1.82 -25.57 -11.99
C LYS A 270 1.91 -24.39 -11.03
N GLU A 271 0.97 -23.44 -11.10
CA GLU A 271 0.88 -22.30 -10.19
C GLU A 271 0.78 -22.76 -8.73
N VAL A 272 -0.18 -23.62 -8.41
CA VAL A 272 -0.38 -24.11 -7.04
C VAL A 272 0.86 -24.87 -6.53
N LYS A 273 1.50 -25.67 -7.38
CA LYS A 273 2.73 -26.40 -7.02
C LYS A 273 3.87 -25.43 -6.73
N CYS A 274 4.18 -24.53 -7.66
CA CYS A 274 5.28 -23.58 -7.53
C CYS A 274 5.06 -22.58 -6.39
N ALA A 275 3.83 -22.12 -6.17
CA ALA A 275 3.50 -21.24 -5.05
C ALA A 275 3.80 -21.89 -3.69
N LYS A 276 3.47 -23.18 -3.52
CA LYS A 276 3.79 -23.95 -2.30
C LYS A 276 5.30 -24.11 -2.10
N GLU A 277 6.04 -24.44 -3.17
CA GLU A 277 7.50 -24.57 -3.11
C GLU A 277 8.19 -23.24 -2.75
N LEU A 278 7.77 -22.14 -3.37
CA LEU A 278 8.30 -20.80 -3.09
C LEU A 278 7.96 -20.34 -1.67
N GLN A 279 6.75 -20.61 -1.18
CA GLN A 279 6.36 -20.31 0.20
C GLN A 279 7.28 -21.00 1.23
N ALA A 280 7.78 -22.20 0.92
CA ALA A 280 8.70 -22.92 1.80
C ALA A 280 10.15 -22.40 1.72
N SER A 281 10.49 -21.62 0.71
CA SER A 281 11.85 -21.13 0.45
C SER A 281 12.37 -20.16 1.52
N GLN A 282 13.69 -20.12 1.68
CA GLN A 282 14.33 -19.18 2.62
C GLN A 282 14.13 -17.73 2.19
N THR A 283 14.18 -17.44 0.89
CA THR A 283 13.96 -16.09 0.36
C THR A 283 12.58 -15.55 0.71
N SER A 284 11.52 -16.36 0.56
CA SER A 284 10.17 -15.95 0.96
C SER A 284 10.07 -15.70 2.46
N LYS A 285 10.61 -16.60 3.29
CA LYS A 285 10.65 -16.40 4.76
C LYS A 285 11.33 -15.09 5.15
N SER A 286 12.46 -14.76 4.52
CA SER A 286 13.19 -13.52 4.75
C SER A 286 12.39 -12.28 4.31
N LEU A 287 11.76 -12.30 3.14
CA LEU A 287 10.97 -11.17 2.66
C LEU A 287 9.69 -10.96 3.48
N ILE A 288 9.02 -12.03 3.91
CA ILE A 288 7.89 -11.97 4.83
C ILE A 288 8.33 -11.40 6.19
N HIS A 289 9.51 -11.80 6.69
CA HIS A 289 10.07 -11.21 7.90
C HIS A 289 10.29 -9.70 7.74
N VAL A 290 10.88 -9.25 6.64
CA VAL A 290 11.06 -7.81 6.34
C VAL A 290 9.71 -7.07 6.31
N PHE A 291 8.69 -7.66 5.69
CA PHE A 291 7.34 -7.10 5.65
C PHE A 291 6.73 -6.89 7.05
N PHE A 292 6.86 -7.86 7.95
CA PHE A 292 6.38 -7.72 9.33
C PHE A 292 7.25 -6.76 10.13
N ALA A 293 8.57 -6.80 9.97
CA ALA A 293 9.50 -5.89 10.62
C ALA A 293 9.19 -4.43 10.26
N GLN A 294 8.93 -4.13 8.99
CA GLN A 294 8.54 -2.79 8.52
C GLN A 294 7.24 -2.30 9.16
N ARG A 295 6.28 -3.18 9.46
CA ARG A 295 5.05 -2.79 10.17
C ARG A 295 5.29 -2.61 11.68
N ALA A 296 6.17 -3.45 12.24
CA ALA A 296 6.50 -3.43 13.66
C ALA A 296 7.29 -2.17 14.07
N THR A 297 8.00 -1.51 13.15
CA THR A 297 8.75 -0.27 13.45
C THR A 297 7.89 0.84 14.05
N SER A 298 6.59 0.86 13.73
CA SER A 298 5.63 1.82 14.27
C SER A 298 5.11 1.48 15.68
N LYS A 299 5.39 0.27 16.19
CA LYS A 299 4.89 -0.23 17.48
C LYS A 299 6.03 -0.32 18.48
N VAL A 300 6.13 0.70 19.32
CA VAL A 300 7.15 0.79 20.36
C VAL A 300 6.51 0.50 21.72
N PRO A 301 6.88 -0.60 22.40
CA PRO A 301 6.42 -0.90 23.75
C PRO A 301 6.78 0.24 24.71
N GLY A 302 5.87 0.60 25.60
CA GLY A 302 6.06 1.69 26.57
C GLY A 302 5.83 3.09 26.00
N ILE A 303 5.46 3.23 24.73
CA ILE A 303 5.14 4.52 24.11
C ILE A 303 3.79 4.42 23.38
N THR A 304 3.75 3.59 22.34
CA THR A 304 2.59 3.52 21.42
C THR A 304 1.41 2.72 21.97
N ASN A 305 1.62 1.97 23.04
CA ASN A 305 0.59 1.15 23.71
C ASN A 305 -0.12 1.86 24.87
N ILE A 306 0.21 3.13 25.16
CA ILE A 306 -0.34 3.91 26.28
C ILE A 306 -1.63 4.68 25.86
N GLY A 307 -2.06 4.54 24.60
CA GLY A 307 -3.28 5.19 24.10
C GLY A 307 -3.12 6.67 23.73
N LEU A 308 -1.88 7.10 23.48
CA LEU A 308 -1.58 8.45 23.04
C LEU A 308 -2.07 8.71 21.61
N VAL A 309 -2.54 9.93 21.36
CA VAL A 309 -2.97 10.38 20.04
C VAL A 309 -1.95 11.39 19.49
N PRO A 310 -1.41 11.19 18.28
CA PRO A 310 -0.49 12.15 17.67
C PRO A 310 -1.13 13.52 17.47
N ARG A 311 -0.40 14.59 17.83
CA ARG A 311 -0.83 15.97 17.57
C ARG A 311 -0.75 16.26 16.07
N LYS A 312 -1.72 17.02 15.55
CA LYS A 312 -1.73 17.44 14.14
C LYS A 312 -0.71 18.55 13.90
N ILE A 313 0.31 18.26 13.11
CA ILE A 313 1.32 19.24 12.67
C ILE A 313 0.85 19.88 11.37
N LYS A 314 0.69 21.21 11.36
CA LYS A 314 0.29 21.99 10.18
C LYS A 314 1.44 22.83 9.63
N LYS A 315 2.29 23.33 10.54
CA LYS A 315 3.38 24.25 10.23
C LYS A 315 4.70 23.75 10.83
N VAL A 316 5.71 23.65 9.98
CA VAL A 316 7.06 23.20 10.35
C VAL A 316 8.07 24.28 9.97
N ALA A 317 9.07 24.54 10.82
CA ALA A 317 10.21 25.36 10.44
C ALA A 317 11.47 24.50 10.27
N ILE A 318 12.31 24.86 9.32
CA ILE A 318 13.58 24.23 9.05
C ILE A 318 14.67 25.28 9.21
N VAL A 319 15.63 25.02 10.10
CA VAL A 319 16.78 25.91 10.32
C VAL A 319 17.95 25.37 9.52
N GLY A 320 18.32 26.07 8.45
CA GLY A 320 19.35 25.67 7.49
C GLY A 320 18.78 25.32 6.11
N GLY A 321 19.18 26.06 5.08
CA GLY A 321 18.81 25.90 3.66
C GLY A 321 19.81 25.06 2.85
N GLY A 322 20.70 24.35 3.54
CA GLY A 322 21.69 23.47 2.92
C GLY A 322 21.07 22.24 2.23
N LEU A 323 21.93 21.28 1.88
CA LEU A 323 21.53 20.06 1.17
C LEU A 323 20.46 19.25 1.93
N MET A 324 20.64 19.07 3.24
CA MET A 324 19.68 18.30 4.05
C MET A 324 18.39 19.09 4.27
N GLY A 325 18.49 20.35 4.67
CA GLY A 325 17.33 21.20 4.95
C GLY A 325 16.41 21.39 3.74
N SER A 326 16.97 21.61 2.55
CA SER A 326 16.18 21.67 1.31
C SER A 326 15.51 20.33 0.96
N GLY A 327 16.17 19.19 1.20
CA GLY A 327 15.57 17.86 1.03
C GLY A 327 14.38 17.63 1.99
N ILE A 328 14.53 17.99 3.26
CA ILE A 328 13.47 17.89 4.28
C ILE A 328 12.31 18.82 3.92
N ALA A 329 12.60 20.07 3.50
CA ALA A 329 11.60 21.03 3.06
C ALA A 329 10.76 20.45 1.90
N THR A 330 11.45 19.90 0.89
CA THR A 330 10.82 19.26 -0.27
C THR A 330 9.88 18.13 0.14
N ALA A 331 10.31 17.27 1.08
CA ALA A 331 9.50 16.15 1.56
C ALA A 331 8.24 16.61 2.30
N LEU A 332 8.32 17.67 3.10
CA LEU A 332 7.19 18.18 3.89
C LEU A 332 6.17 18.91 3.00
N ILE A 333 6.59 19.82 2.13
CA ILE A 333 5.67 20.56 1.24
C ILE A 333 4.96 19.64 0.25
N SER A 334 5.63 18.56 -0.18
CA SER A 334 5.01 17.51 -1.03
C SER A 334 3.87 16.77 -0.33
N ASN A 335 3.77 16.88 0.99
CA ASN A 335 2.72 16.28 1.82
C ASN A 335 1.76 17.33 2.38
N ASN A 336 1.66 18.50 1.73
CA ASN A 336 0.77 19.60 2.09
C ASN A 336 1.02 20.16 3.51
N ILE A 337 2.28 20.17 3.96
CA ILE A 337 2.70 20.80 5.22
C ILE A 337 3.34 22.15 4.88
N LEU A 338 2.92 23.20 5.58
CA LEU A 338 3.52 24.54 5.41
C LEU A 338 4.91 24.56 6.05
N VAL A 339 5.92 25.00 5.30
CA VAL A 339 7.32 25.00 5.71
C VAL A 339 7.87 26.41 5.71
N ILE A 340 8.47 26.81 6.84
CA ILE A 340 9.32 27.99 6.94
C ILE A 340 10.78 27.56 6.83
N LEU A 341 11.51 28.09 5.86
CA LEU A 341 12.95 27.88 5.71
C LEU A 341 13.71 29.09 6.25
N LYS A 342 14.49 28.89 7.30
CA LYS A 342 15.28 29.95 7.94
C LYS A 342 16.76 29.83 7.61
N GLU A 343 17.34 30.92 7.14
CA GLU A 343 18.77 31.04 6.84
C GLU A 343 19.40 32.28 7.49
N ILE A 344 20.72 32.40 7.42
CA ILE A 344 21.46 33.53 8.03
C ILE A 344 21.53 34.76 7.11
N ASN A 345 21.49 34.58 5.79
CA ASN A 345 21.59 35.65 4.82
C ASN A 345 20.75 35.35 3.57
N GLU A 346 20.43 36.39 2.80
CA GLU A 346 19.58 36.28 1.61
C GLU A 346 20.15 35.36 0.54
N LYS A 347 21.47 35.35 0.35
CA LYS A 347 22.14 34.50 -0.64
C LYS A 347 21.96 33.01 -0.32
N SER A 348 22.17 32.62 0.92
CA SER A 348 21.95 31.25 1.40
C SER A 348 20.48 30.86 1.36
N LEU A 349 19.59 31.79 1.73
CA LEU A 349 18.15 31.57 1.67
C LEU A 349 17.70 31.29 0.24
N GLN A 350 18.07 32.15 -0.71
CA GLN A 350 17.73 31.98 -2.12
C GLN A 350 18.29 30.66 -2.67
N ALA A 351 19.55 30.33 -2.35
CA ALA A 351 20.14 29.06 -2.74
C ALA A 351 19.39 27.84 -2.17
N GLY A 352 18.87 27.94 -0.94
CA GLY A 352 18.04 26.90 -0.34
C GLY A 352 16.69 26.75 -1.05
N MET A 353 16.01 27.86 -1.33
CA MET A 353 14.75 27.89 -2.08
C MET A 353 14.90 27.32 -3.49
N ASP A 354 15.99 27.67 -4.18
CA ASP A 354 16.27 27.20 -5.55
C ASP A 354 16.52 25.69 -5.58
N ARG A 355 17.23 25.13 -4.59
CA ARG A 355 17.39 23.66 -4.46
C ARG A 355 16.05 22.95 -4.27
N VAL A 356 15.14 23.51 -3.47
CA VAL A 356 13.80 22.93 -3.29
C VAL A 356 13.04 22.93 -4.61
N ARG A 357 13.12 24.03 -5.38
CA ARG A 357 12.51 24.12 -6.71
C ARG A 357 13.08 23.07 -7.66
N GLU A 358 14.41 22.96 -7.75
CA GLU A 358 15.09 21.98 -8.59
C GLU A 358 14.69 20.53 -8.24
N ASN A 359 14.57 20.21 -6.95
CA ASN A 359 14.12 18.89 -6.50
C ASN A 359 12.69 18.58 -6.99
N LEU A 360 11.79 19.56 -6.98
CA LEU A 360 10.42 19.39 -7.47
C LEU A 360 10.38 19.30 -9.01
N GLU A 361 11.14 20.12 -9.71
CA GLU A 361 11.25 20.05 -11.18
C GLU A 361 11.75 18.68 -11.65
N ASN A 362 12.71 18.11 -10.95
CA ASN A 362 13.19 16.75 -11.22
C ASN A 362 12.09 15.69 -11.03
N ARG A 363 11.14 15.90 -10.11
CA ARG A 363 9.98 15.02 -9.94
C ARG A 363 8.92 15.21 -11.03
N VAL A 364 8.74 16.43 -11.53
CA VAL A 364 7.90 16.70 -12.70
C VAL A 364 8.49 15.99 -13.93
N LYS A 365 9.80 16.13 -14.17
CA LYS A 365 10.52 15.46 -15.28
C LYS A 365 10.39 13.94 -15.22
N LYS A 366 10.40 13.35 -14.02
CA LYS A 366 10.17 11.91 -13.80
C LYS A 366 8.70 11.50 -13.86
N GLY A 367 7.76 12.43 -14.06
CA GLY A 367 6.32 12.16 -14.12
C GLY A 367 5.67 11.81 -12.78
N HIS A 368 6.33 12.08 -11.65
CA HIS A 368 5.79 11.77 -10.32
C HIS A 368 4.80 12.81 -9.80
N ILE A 369 4.89 14.06 -10.26
CA ILE A 369 3.98 15.16 -9.91
C ILE A 369 3.66 15.97 -11.17
N THR A 370 2.50 16.62 -11.19
CA THR A 370 2.11 17.55 -12.25
C THR A 370 2.75 18.92 -12.03
N GLN A 371 2.80 19.74 -13.09
CA GLN A 371 3.27 21.12 -13.00
C GLN A 371 2.44 21.94 -12.00
N ASP A 372 1.11 21.86 -12.06
CA ASP A 372 0.19 22.48 -11.09
C ASP A 372 0.44 21.98 -9.64
N GLY A 373 0.76 20.69 -9.49
CA GLY A 373 1.13 20.13 -8.18
C GLY A 373 2.42 20.70 -7.62
N MET A 374 3.41 20.96 -8.47
CA MET A 374 4.67 21.63 -8.08
C MET A 374 4.41 23.07 -7.61
N GLU A 375 3.65 23.84 -8.39
CA GLU A 375 3.35 25.25 -8.05
C GLU A 375 2.62 25.36 -6.72
N LYS A 376 1.62 24.51 -6.49
CA LYS A 376 0.91 24.40 -5.20
C LYS A 376 1.84 24.06 -4.04
N ALA A 377 2.78 23.14 -4.25
CA ALA A 377 3.75 22.76 -3.22
C ALA A 377 4.72 23.92 -2.90
N LEU A 378 5.16 24.68 -3.92
CA LEU A 378 6.03 25.84 -3.73
C LEU A 378 5.35 26.97 -2.96
N CYS A 379 4.03 27.16 -3.11
CA CYS A 379 3.27 28.12 -2.30
C CYS A 379 3.28 27.80 -0.79
N LEU A 380 3.62 26.57 -0.39
CA LEU A 380 3.73 26.17 1.01
C LEU A 380 5.11 26.45 1.60
N LEU A 381 6.07 26.94 0.81
CA LEU A 381 7.44 27.22 1.25
C LEU A 381 7.64 28.73 1.44
N ILE A 382 8.00 29.13 2.66
CA ILE A 382 8.23 30.53 3.03
C ILE A 382 9.67 30.70 3.50
N GLY A 383 10.42 31.61 2.87
CA GLY A 383 11.78 31.92 3.28
C GLY A 383 11.84 33.06 4.30
N VAL A 384 12.64 32.90 5.35
CA VAL A 384 12.85 33.94 6.39
C VAL A 384 14.31 34.01 6.84
N LEU A 385 14.71 35.17 7.36
CA LEU A 385 16.05 35.37 7.96
C LEU A 385 16.02 35.34 9.49
N GLY A 386 14.93 35.81 10.10
CA GLY A 386 14.74 35.89 11.55
C GLY A 386 13.75 34.86 12.10
N TYR A 387 13.54 34.89 13.42
CA TYR A 387 12.68 33.95 14.15
C TYR A 387 11.25 34.46 14.42
N GLU A 388 10.88 35.67 14.01
CA GLU A 388 9.59 36.28 14.36
C GLU A 388 8.36 35.46 13.92
N GLN A 389 8.49 34.70 12.83
CA GLN A 389 7.43 33.82 12.31
C GLN A 389 7.40 32.42 12.95
N PHE A 390 8.17 32.18 14.02
CA PHE A 390 8.26 30.87 14.67
C PHE A 390 7.22 30.67 15.78
N ARG A 391 6.47 31.72 16.16
CA ARG A 391 5.49 31.66 17.24
C ARG A 391 4.36 30.66 16.98
N ASP A 392 3.92 30.49 15.73
CA ASP A 392 2.83 29.59 15.34
C ASP A 392 3.32 28.25 14.76
N VAL A 393 4.61 27.97 14.84
CA VAL A 393 5.22 26.72 14.36
C VAL A 393 4.93 25.58 15.34
N ASN A 394 4.55 24.41 14.83
CA ASN A 394 4.28 23.23 15.66
C ASN A 394 5.53 22.37 15.89
N MET A 395 6.47 22.41 14.95
CA MET A 395 7.71 21.65 15.00
C MET A 395 8.83 22.38 14.26
N VAL A 396 10.03 22.36 14.82
CA VAL A 396 11.26 22.85 14.19
C VAL A 396 12.18 21.68 13.90
N ILE A 397 12.83 21.67 12.74
CA ILE A 397 13.90 20.73 12.40
C ILE A 397 15.16 21.52 12.10
N GLU A 398 16.15 21.39 12.96
CA GLU A 398 17.48 21.96 12.79
C GLU A 398 18.31 21.06 11.85
N ALA A 399 18.82 21.63 10.76
CA ALA A 399 19.61 20.95 9.73
C ALA A 399 20.83 21.78 9.28
N ILE A 400 21.52 22.38 10.25
CA ILE A 400 22.78 23.10 10.10
C ILE A 400 23.98 22.15 10.26
N ILE A 401 25.19 22.70 10.09
CA ILE A 401 26.45 22.00 10.26
C ILE A 401 26.61 21.38 11.66
N GLU A 402 27.41 20.32 11.75
CA GLU A 402 27.70 19.59 13.00
C GLU A 402 28.66 20.38 13.91
N ASP A 403 28.18 21.49 14.48
CA ASP A 403 28.87 22.27 15.51
C ASP A 403 27.99 22.32 16.78
N ALA A 404 28.53 21.79 17.89
CA ALA A 404 27.78 21.68 19.14
C ALA A 404 27.45 23.05 19.76
N SER A 405 28.37 24.01 19.70
CA SER A 405 28.18 25.34 20.28
C SER A 405 27.08 26.10 19.54
N LEU A 406 27.13 26.05 18.21
CA LEU A 406 26.15 26.69 17.33
C LEU A 406 24.77 26.04 17.49
N LYS A 407 24.67 24.71 17.53
CA LYS A 407 23.40 24.01 17.76
C LYS A 407 22.82 24.34 19.14
N GLN A 408 23.63 24.37 20.19
CA GLN A 408 23.17 24.81 21.52
C GLN A 408 22.59 26.22 21.47
N GLN A 409 23.27 27.17 20.82
CA GLN A 409 22.78 28.54 20.69
C GLN A 409 21.45 28.59 19.93
N ILE A 410 21.34 27.87 18.81
CA ILE A 410 20.09 27.79 18.04
C ILE A 410 18.97 27.23 18.90
N PHE A 411 19.19 26.16 19.66
CA PHE A 411 18.15 25.58 20.51
C PHE A 411 17.72 26.53 21.64
N CYS A 412 18.62 27.35 22.19
CA CYS A 412 18.25 28.43 23.11
C CYS A 412 17.37 29.50 22.43
N ASP A 413 17.71 29.89 21.20
CA ASP A 413 16.89 30.85 20.43
C ASP A 413 15.50 30.23 20.13
N LEU A 414 15.46 28.98 19.69
CA LEU A 414 14.21 28.28 19.40
C LEU A 414 13.30 28.17 20.63
N GLU A 415 13.87 27.91 21.82
CA GLU A 415 13.11 27.92 23.06
C GLU A 415 12.46 29.28 23.35
N LYS A 416 13.14 30.38 23.00
CA LYS A 416 12.64 31.75 23.21
C LYS A 416 11.56 32.17 22.22
N TYR A 417 11.67 31.79 20.95
CA TYR A 417 10.77 32.27 19.88
C TYR A 417 9.61 31.30 19.55
N CYS A 418 9.73 30.02 19.90
CA CYS A 418 8.65 29.05 19.71
C CYS A 418 7.76 28.93 20.94
N ASN A 419 6.48 28.62 20.72
CA ASN A 419 5.56 28.29 21.82
C ASN A 419 6.06 27.09 22.64
N SER A 420 5.64 27.03 23.91
CA SER A 420 5.95 25.93 24.84
C SER A 420 5.55 24.55 24.33
N ASP A 421 4.61 24.47 23.39
CA ASP A 421 4.10 23.20 22.87
C ASP A 421 4.83 22.74 21.60
N CYS A 422 5.71 23.58 21.03
CA CYS A 422 6.47 23.30 19.82
C CYS A 422 7.53 22.23 20.07
N ILE A 423 7.64 21.27 19.15
CA ILE A 423 8.68 20.23 19.15
C ILE A 423 9.97 20.81 18.56
N LEU A 424 11.11 20.58 19.20
CA LEU A 424 12.42 21.03 18.77
C LEU A 424 13.26 19.83 18.34
N ALA A 425 13.33 19.57 17.03
CA ALA A 425 14.07 18.42 16.52
C ALA A 425 15.39 18.81 15.86
N THR A 426 16.38 17.92 15.91
CA THR A 426 17.67 18.09 15.22
C THR A 426 17.96 16.93 14.28
N ASN A 427 18.48 17.25 13.09
CA ASN A 427 18.97 16.29 12.10
C ASN A 427 20.42 15.84 12.38
N THR A 428 20.96 16.12 13.57
CA THR A 428 22.35 15.74 13.89
C THR A 428 22.59 14.24 13.72
N SER A 429 23.79 13.90 13.26
CA SER A 429 24.20 12.50 13.06
C SER A 429 25.23 12.04 14.09
N THR A 430 25.95 12.99 14.72
CA THR A 430 27.11 12.67 15.57
C THR A 430 27.07 13.31 16.96
N ILE A 431 26.21 14.33 17.18
CA ILE A 431 26.17 15.07 18.44
C ILE A 431 25.07 14.50 19.34
N ASP A 432 25.39 14.34 20.63
CA ASP A 432 24.44 13.90 21.64
C ASP A 432 23.30 14.93 21.82
N LEU A 433 22.05 14.45 21.80
CA LEU A 433 20.86 15.26 22.03
C LEU A 433 20.87 15.93 23.42
N HIS A 434 21.42 15.26 24.44
CA HIS A 434 21.54 15.83 25.77
C HIS A 434 22.49 17.03 25.79
N LEU A 435 23.59 16.97 25.01
CA LEU A 435 24.53 18.08 24.88
C LEU A 435 23.88 19.28 24.18
N ILE A 436 23.05 19.05 23.16
CA ILE A 436 22.32 20.11 22.44
C ILE A 436 21.33 20.81 23.38
N GLY A 437 20.59 20.04 24.18
CA GLY A 437 19.59 20.57 25.11
C GLY A 437 20.12 21.12 26.44
N GLN A 438 21.42 21.05 26.70
CA GLN A 438 22.01 21.35 28.01
C GLN A 438 21.76 22.79 28.49
N LYS A 439 21.69 23.76 27.57
CA LYS A 439 21.48 25.18 27.86
C LYS A 439 20.01 25.63 27.81
N THR A 440 19.08 24.69 27.62
CA THR A 440 17.64 24.96 27.53
C THR A 440 16.92 24.52 28.81
N ALA A 441 15.69 24.99 29.06
CA ALA A 441 14.81 24.44 30.09
C ALA A 441 13.79 23.41 29.54
N SER A 442 13.88 23.13 28.23
CA SER A 442 12.91 22.39 27.45
C SER A 442 13.44 21.07 26.91
N GLN A 443 14.22 20.31 27.71
CA GLN A 443 14.73 19.00 27.29
C GLN A 443 13.61 18.03 26.94
N ASP A 444 12.43 18.27 27.49
CA ASP A 444 11.19 17.54 27.24
C ASP A 444 10.61 17.87 25.84
N ARG A 445 11.18 18.79 25.07
CA ARG A 445 10.72 19.11 23.71
C ARG A 445 11.75 18.76 22.65
N ILE A 446 12.93 18.33 23.08
CA ILE A 446 14.07 18.05 22.21
C ILE A 446 14.03 16.61 21.74
N ALA A 447 14.10 16.42 20.43
CA ALA A 447 14.13 15.12 19.79
C ALA A 447 15.19 15.07 18.69
N GLY A 448 15.66 13.87 18.35
CA GLY A 448 16.29 13.69 17.03
C GLY A 448 15.22 13.77 15.94
N ALA A 449 15.62 14.04 14.71
CA ALA A 449 14.86 13.80 13.49
C ALA A 449 15.89 13.54 12.39
N HIS A 450 16.53 12.37 12.44
CA HIS A 450 17.68 12.05 11.59
C HIS A 450 17.22 11.57 10.21
N PHE A 451 17.47 12.40 9.19
CA PHE A 451 17.25 12.15 7.78
C PHE A 451 18.54 11.74 7.08
N PHE A 452 18.43 10.77 6.17
CA PHE A 452 19.54 10.34 5.32
C PHE A 452 19.52 11.07 3.97
N ARG A 453 20.71 11.35 3.42
CA ARG A 453 20.86 11.95 2.09
C ARG A 453 20.34 11.00 1.00
N GLN A 454 19.65 11.56 0.00
CA GLN A 454 19.19 10.82 -1.19
C GLN A 454 20.33 10.32 -2.12
N GLY A 455 21.57 10.80 -1.95
CA GLY A 455 22.63 10.70 -2.96
C GLY A 455 23.47 9.41 -3.03
N LEU A 456 23.31 8.43 -2.13
CA LEU A 456 24.19 7.24 -2.14
C LEU A 456 23.55 5.91 -1.73
N LEU A 457 22.24 5.84 -1.45
CA LEU A 457 21.62 4.60 -0.97
C LEU A 457 20.28 4.22 -1.61
N PHE A 458 19.79 4.97 -2.60
CA PHE A 458 18.41 4.79 -3.07
C PHE A 458 18.29 4.66 -4.60
N SER A 459 19.06 3.75 -5.22
CA SER A 459 18.66 3.13 -6.50
C SER A 459 17.65 1.99 -6.31
N PHE A 460 17.30 1.65 -5.06
CA PHE A 460 16.42 0.53 -4.71
C PHE A 460 14.94 0.91 -4.48
N PHE A 461 14.59 2.20 -4.39
CA PHE A 461 13.23 2.64 -4.05
C PHE A 461 12.51 3.49 -5.11
N ASP A 462 13.08 3.68 -6.31
CA ASP A 462 12.39 4.34 -7.43
C ASP A 462 11.15 3.55 -7.93
N GLN A 463 10.87 2.37 -7.37
CA GLN A 463 9.68 1.56 -7.66
C GLN A 463 8.62 1.53 -6.53
N LEU A 464 8.90 2.10 -5.35
CA LEU A 464 7.95 2.11 -4.23
C LEU A 464 7.24 3.45 -4.16
N ASN A 465 5.90 3.42 -4.18
CA ASN A 465 5.06 4.61 -4.00
C ASN A 465 5.56 5.43 -2.80
N TRP A 466 5.78 6.74 -2.99
CA TRP A 466 6.24 7.67 -1.96
C TRP A 466 5.44 7.62 -0.65
N HIS A 467 4.16 7.19 -0.70
CA HIS A 467 3.34 6.92 0.48
C HIS A 467 3.87 5.82 1.41
N GLN A 468 4.59 4.81 0.88
CA GLN A 468 5.23 3.77 1.69
C GLN A 468 6.59 4.23 2.24
N LEU A 469 7.30 5.10 1.51
CA LEU A 469 8.51 5.76 1.99
C LEU A 469 8.24 6.70 3.18
N GLN A 470 7.03 7.28 3.28
CA GLN A 470 6.63 8.04 4.48
C GLN A 470 6.77 7.21 5.76
N ALA A 471 6.50 5.91 5.73
CA ALA A 471 6.64 5.08 6.92
C ALA A 471 8.11 4.89 7.34
N CYS A 472 9.04 4.72 6.40
CA CYS A 472 10.47 4.56 6.73
C CYS A 472 11.19 5.89 7.01
N PHE A 473 10.87 6.96 6.27
CA PHE A 473 11.47 8.29 6.48
C PHE A 473 10.96 8.98 7.76
N PHE A 474 9.73 8.69 8.20
CA PHE A 474 9.23 9.20 9.49
C PHE A 474 9.59 8.28 10.69
N CYS A 475 9.98 7.03 10.46
CA CYS A 475 10.19 6.07 11.56
C CYS A 475 11.49 6.21 12.33
N VAL A 476 12.44 7.08 11.94
CA VAL A 476 13.69 7.17 12.72
C VAL A 476 13.57 8.15 13.89
N THR A 477 12.56 9.03 13.95
CA THR A 477 12.39 9.83 15.19
C THR A 477 11.03 10.50 15.40
N PHE A 478 10.08 10.39 14.49
CA PHE A 478 8.84 11.18 14.57
C PHE A 478 7.80 10.66 15.57
N PHE A 479 7.98 9.45 16.09
CA PHE A 479 7.12 8.87 17.13
C PHE A 479 7.83 8.65 18.48
N PHE A 480 9.14 8.87 18.55
CA PHE A 480 9.97 8.31 19.62
C PHE A 480 10.19 9.23 20.83
N TYR A 481 9.83 10.51 20.75
CA TYR A 481 10.20 11.48 21.79
C TYR A 481 9.06 12.40 22.28
N LEU A 482 7.80 11.96 22.20
CA LEU A 482 6.73 12.63 22.94
C LEU A 482 6.56 12.09 24.38
N PHE A 483 7.38 11.11 24.82
CA PHE A 483 7.13 10.39 26.08
C PHE A 483 8.27 10.31 27.12
N ALA A 484 9.53 10.59 26.77
CA ALA A 484 10.56 10.86 27.81
C ALA A 484 10.26 12.14 28.62
N VAL A 485 9.35 12.94 28.08
CA VAL A 485 8.97 14.32 28.37
C VAL A 485 7.91 14.38 29.47
N LEU A 486 6.89 13.54 29.37
CA LEU A 486 5.76 13.53 30.30
C LEU A 486 6.05 12.71 31.57
N LEU A 487 6.96 11.74 31.51
CA LEU A 487 7.33 10.96 32.70
C LEU A 487 8.02 11.83 33.77
N LYS A 488 8.80 12.85 33.39
CA LYS A 488 9.44 13.75 34.35
C LYS A 488 8.45 14.68 35.05
N LYS A 489 7.38 15.12 34.36
CA LYS A 489 6.31 15.91 34.99
C LYS A 489 5.41 15.07 35.90
N LEU A 490 5.18 13.80 35.59
CA LEU A 490 4.42 12.89 36.46
C LEU A 490 5.23 12.38 37.67
N LEU A 491 6.54 12.17 37.55
CA LEU A 491 7.40 11.78 38.68
C LEU A 491 7.73 12.96 39.62
N CYS A 492 7.79 14.20 39.13
CA CYS A 492 7.90 15.37 40.02
C CYS A 492 6.62 15.67 40.82
N CYS A 493 5.44 15.18 40.41
CA CYS A 493 4.20 15.33 41.19
C CYS A 493 3.99 14.22 42.24
N LEU A 494 4.90 13.24 42.32
CA LEU A 494 4.88 12.13 43.29
C LEU A 494 6.04 12.22 44.31
N SER A 495 6.67 13.39 44.42
CA SER A 495 7.66 13.69 45.45
C SER A 495 7.05 14.61 46.52
N PHE A 496 6.13 14.04 47.30
CA PHE A 496 5.80 14.45 48.67
C PHE A 496 5.54 13.18 49.49
#